data_AF-A0A2S8PJ26-F1
#
_entry.id   AF-A0A2S8PJ26-F1
#
_cell.length_a   1.000
_cell.length_b   1.000
_cell.length_c   1.000
_cell.angle_alpha   90.00
_cell.angle_beta   90.00
_cell.angle_gamma   90.00
#
_symmetry.space_group_name_H-M   'P 1'
#
loop_
_entity.id
_entity.type
_entity.pdbx_description
1 polymer ?
#
loop_
_entity_poly.entity_id
_entity_poly.type
_entity_poly.pdbx_seq_one_letter_code
_entity_poly.pdbx_strand_id
1 'polypeptide(L)'
;MSFYVRNSTPNPVWVAVGYYDPDCSPITYTKAGWYRITPGRRMLLVTGSSVNQTYYYYAYDQFGNTWSGDFPTYVPSTAFNMCWIERCQGTGCREVGFDEVNVGNFQNYTLTLVEAAGAAKSKNMRAPKKSTWKFKLGKASLRKTPVKLGKLGKVRKPRYGKRR
;
A
#
# COMPACT_ATOMS: atom_id res chain seq x y z
N MET A 1 -9.52 10.22 4.36
CA MET A 1 -8.20 9.76 4.83
C MET A 1 -7.14 10.35 3.93
N SER A 2 -6.06 10.81 4.52
CA SER A 2 -4.98 11.49 3.81
C SER A 2 -3.68 10.77 4.08
N PHE A 3 -2.98 10.40 3.00
CA PHE A 3 -1.70 9.73 3.06
C PHE A 3 -0.59 10.72 2.69
N TYR A 4 0.23 11.07 3.68
CA TYR A 4 1.37 11.94 3.53
C TYR A 4 2.65 11.12 3.48
N VAL A 5 3.62 11.58 2.72
CA VAL A 5 4.98 11.06 2.73
C VAL A 5 5.94 12.18 3.09
N ARG A 6 6.78 11.96 4.09
CA ARG A 6 7.83 12.88 4.52
C ARG A 6 9.18 12.32 4.14
N ASN A 7 9.96 13.09 3.41
CA ASN A 7 11.35 12.77 3.12
C ASN A 7 12.23 13.30 4.28
N SER A 8 12.80 12.40 5.08
CA SER A 8 13.78 12.71 6.13
C SER A 8 15.21 12.31 5.72
N THR A 9 15.45 12.05 4.43
CA THR A 9 16.79 11.81 3.88
C THR A 9 17.42 13.11 3.39
N PRO A 10 18.76 13.19 3.26
CA PRO A 10 19.42 14.35 2.68
C PRO A 10 19.21 14.50 1.17
N ASN A 11 18.64 13.49 0.50
CA ASN A 11 18.56 13.41 -0.95
C ASN A 11 17.13 13.59 -1.48
N PRO A 12 16.92 14.09 -2.70
CA PRO A 12 15.62 14.03 -3.36
C PRO A 12 15.18 12.56 -3.53
N VAL A 13 13.91 12.30 -3.21
CA VAL A 13 13.32 10.96 -3.32
C VAL A 13 12.15 10.99 -4.29
N TRP A 14 12.07 9.98 -5.15
CA TRP A 14 10.95 9.75 -6.03
C TRP A 14 10.08 8.64 -5.46
N VAL A 15 8.79 8.92 -5.34
CA VAL A 15 7.82 8.03 -4.70
C VAL A 15 6.74 7.64 -5.70
N ALA A 16 6.41 6.36 -5.74
CA ALA A 16 5.20 5.83 -6.34
C ALA A 16 4.30 5.28 -5.23
N VAL A 17 2.99 5.49 -5.35
CA VAL A 17 1.99 5.05 -4.38
C VAL A 17 0.90 4.26 -5.08
N GLY A 18 0.47 3.17 -4.46
CA GLY A 18 -0.71 2.42 -4.81
C GLY A 18 -1.80 2.62 -3.77
N TYR A 19 -3.01 2.94 -4.21
CA TYR A 19 -4.16 3.16 -3.34
C TYR A 19 -5.41 2.50 -3.91
N TYR A 20 -6.41 2.33 -3.04
CA TYR A 20 -7.66 1.70 -3.43
C TYR A 20 -8.42 2.60 -4.41
N ASP A 21 -8.81 2.01 -5.53
CA ASP A 21 -9.61 2.66 -6.55
C ASP A 21 -10.69 1.66 -7.01
N PRO A 22 -11.98 1.94 -6.77
CA PRO A 22 -13.06 1.05 -7.17
C PRO A 22 -13.26 0.97 -8.68
N ASP A 23 -12.76 1.96 -9.45
CA ASP A 23 -12.91 2.00 -10.91
C ASP A 23 -11.94 1.02 -11.60
N CYS A 24 -10.88 0.61 -10.89
CA CYS A 24 -9.93 -0.39 -11.37
C CYS A 24 -10.47 -1.82 -11.22
N SER A 25 -10.35 -2.61 -12.30
CA SER A 25 -10.79 -4.01 -12.36
C SER A 25 -9.77 -4.87 -13.13
N PRO A 26 -9.55 -6.14 -12.75
CA PRO A 26 -10.16 -6.88 -11.64
C PRO A 26 -9.56 -6.53 -10.27
N ILE A 27 -8.37 -5.91 -10.22
CA ILE A 27 -7.72 -5.47 -8.98
C ILE A 27 -8.18 -4.04 -8.71
N THR A 28 -8.87 -3.82 -7.59
CA THR A 28 -9.46 -2.54 -7.18
C THR A 28 -8.42 -1.60 -6.55
N TYR A 29 -7.29 -1.47 -7.22
CA TYR A 29 -6.18 -0.62 -6.81
C TYR A 29 -5.59 0.04 -8.04
N THR A 30 -5.25 1.31 -7.88
CA THR A 30 -4.47 2.08 -8.85
C THR A 30 -3.07 2.35 -8.30
N LYS A 31 -2.13 2.64 -9.19
CA LYS A 31 -0.76 3.04 -8.89
C LYS A 31 -0.43 4.32 -9.63
N ALA A 32 0.16 5.27 -8.91
CA ALA A 32 0.55 6.57 -9.45
C ALA A 32 1.95 6.95 -8.97
N GLY A 33 2.67 7.71 -9.79
CA GLY A 33 4.04 8.15 -9.55
C GLY A 33 4.53 8.99 -10.71
N TRP A 34 5.78 9.42 -10.81
CA TRP A 34 6.72 9.57 -9.72
C TRP A 34 6.53 10.94 -9.07
N TYR A 35 6.28 10.95 -7.77
CA TYR A 35 6.23 12.16 -6.99
C TYR A 35 7.62 12.46 -6.45
N ARG A 36 8.21 13.58 -6.87
CA ARG A 36 9.52 14.02 -6.36
C ARG A 36 9.33 14.81 -5.07
N ILE A 37 9.90 14.31 -3.98
CA ILE A 37 9.85 14.96 -2.66
C ILE A 37 11.26 15.42 -2.29
N THR A 38 11.42 16.73 -2.09
CA THR A 38 12.70 17.31 -1.68
C THR A 38 13.04 16.96 -0.22
N PRO A 39 14.34 16.96 0.15
CA PRO A 39 14.81 16.70 1.51
C PRO A 39 14.06 17.52 2.56
N GLY A 40 13.68 16.89 3.67
CA GLY A 40 12.98 17.53 4.80
C GLY A 40 11.52 17.90 4.55
N ARG A 41 10.98 17.74 3.33
CA ARG A 41 9.60 18.10 3.00
C ARG A 41 8.61 16.96 3.19
N ARG A 42 7.36 17.34 3.44
CA ARG A 42 6.20 16.46 3.46
C ARG A 42 5.29 16.77 2.27
N MET A 43 4.79 15.74 1.60
CA MET A 43 3.86 15.86 0.48
C MET A 43 2.64 14.99 0.70
N LEU A 44 1.47 15.49 0.33
CA LEU A 44 0.23 14.73 0.31
C LEU A 44 0.15 13.96 -1.01
N LEU A 45 0.17 12.63 -0.96
CA LEU A 45 0.15 11.80 -2.17
C LEU A 45 -1.25 11.30 -2.51
N VAL A 46 -2.07 11.00 -1.51
CA VAL A 46 -3.42 10.48 -1.72
C VAL A 46 -4.40 11.22 -0.81
N THR A 47 -5.45 11.74 -1.43
CA THR A 47 -6.60 12.37 -0.76
C THR A 47 -7.84 11.54 -1.04
N GLY A 48 -8.52 11.05 -0.01
CA GLY A 48 -9.83 10.44 -0.22
C GLY A 48 -10.29 9.49 0.88
N SER A 49 -11.54 9.08 0.79
CA SER A 49 -12.07 7.97 1.58
C SER A 49 -11.52 6.68 1.00
N SER A 50 -10.27 6.35 1.31
CA SER A 50 -9.78 4.99 1.05
C SER A 50 -10.55 4.07 2.00
N VAL A 51 -11.64 3.48 1.48
CA VAL A 51 -12.42 2.42 2.17
C VAL A 51 -11.47 1.32 2.67
N ASN A 52 -10.35 1.17 1.96
CA ASN A 52 -9.27 0.29 2.33
C ASN A 52 -8.11 1.05 2.99
N GLN A 53 -7.74 0.61 4.18
CA GLN A 53 -6.71 1.23 5.01
C GLN A 53 -5.29 0.80 4.61
N THR A 54 -5.17 0.05 3.53
CA THR A 54 -3.91 -0.46 2.99
C THR A 54 -3.47 0.42 1.82
N TYR A 55 -2.27 1.00 1.93
CA TYR A 55 -1.56 1.66 0.85
C TYR A 55 -0.34 0.84 0.47
N TYR A 56 0.10 0.98 -0.78
CA TYR A 56 1.34 0.41 -1.26
C TYR A 56 2.26 1.57 -1.63
N TYR A 57 3.55 1.47 -1.36
CA TYR A 57 4.49 2.49 -1.79
C TYR A 57 5.78 1.87 -2.29
N TYR A 58 6.44 2.55 -3.21
CA TYR A 58 7.81 2.30 -3.57
C TYR A 58 8.49 3.65 -3.69
N ALA A 59 9.71 3.74 -3.18
CA ALA A 59 10.50 4.95 -3.32
C ALA A 59 11.94 4.62 -3.68
N TYR A 60 12.60 5.56 -4.34
CA TYR A 60 14.04 5.49 -4.59
C TYR A 60 14.65 6.89 -4.53
N ASP A 61 15.91 6.96 -4.13
CA ASP A 61 16.66 8.21 -4.12
C ASP A 61 17.56 8.35 -5.36
N GLN A 62 18.27 9.49 -5.45
CA GLN A 62 19.19 9.76 -6.54
C GLN A 62 20.44 8.85 -6.55
N PHE A 63 20.80 8.28 -5.41
CA PHE A 63 22.02 7.48 -5.20
C PHE A 63 21.77 5.96 -5.25
N GLY A 64 20.54 5.54 -5.53
CA GLY A 64 20.17 4.13 -5.68
C GLY A 64 19.65 3.46 -4.40
N ASN A 65 19.46 4.21 -3.31
CA ASN A 65 18.72 3.71 -2.15
C ASN A 65 17.27 3.49 -2.55
N THR A 66 16.69 2.37 -2.12
CA THR A 66 15.30 2.02 -2.44
C THR A 66 14.53 1.60 -1.19
N TRP A 67 13.28 2.05 -1.12
CA TRP A 67 12.28 1.54 -0.19
C TRP A 67 11.34 0.65 -1.01
N SER A 68 11.58 -0.65 -0.92
CA SER A 68 10.86 -1.66 -1.68
C SER A 68 10.34 -2.76 -0.77
N GLY A 69 9.32 -3.47 -1.25
CA GLY A 69 8.72 -4.60 -0.55
C GLY A 69 8.43 -5.78 -1.48
N ASP A 70 7.50 -6.61 -1.04
CA ASP A 70 7.23 -7.92 -1.61
C ASP A 70 6.08 -7.91 -2.65
N PHE A 71 5.65 -6.75 -3.13
CA PHE A 71 4.60 -6.62 -4.14
C PHE A 71 5.18 -6.13 -5.48
N PRO A 72 5.72 -7.03 -6.33
CA PRO A 72 6.30 -6.66 -7.61
C PRO A 72 5.24 -6.17 -8.60
N THR A 73 5.55 -5.08 -9.32
CA THR A 73 4.73 -4.54 -10.40
C THR A 73 5.58 -3.75 -11.38
N TYR A 74 5.12 -3.65 -12.63
CA TYR A 74 5.79 -2.85 -13.66
C TYR A 74 5.33 -1.41 -13.58
N VAL A 75 6.28 -0.48 -13.60
CA VAL A 75 6.04 0.95 -13.58
C VAL A 75 6.87 1.66 -14.65
N PRO A 76 6.33 2.71 -15.29
CA PRO A 76 7.10 3.59 -16.15
C PRO A 76 8.18 4.35 -15.39
N SER A 77 9.21 4.81 -16.10
CA SER A 77 10.24 5.70 -15.55
C SER A 77 9.80 7.17 -15.47
N THR A 78 8.75 7.54 -16.20
CA THR A 78 8.13 8.87 -16.20
C THR A 78 6.94 8.94 -15.23
N ALA A 79 6.32 10.11 -15.06
CA ALA A 79 5.07 10.22 -14.31
C ALA A 79 3.95 9.39 -14.97
N PHE A 80 3.11 8.76 -14.15
CA PHE A 80 2.08 7.82 -14.54
C PHE A 80 0.94 7.77 -13.51
N ASN A 81 -0.23 7.35 -13.97
CA ASN A 81 -1.38 6.93 -13.16
C ASN A 81 -2.08 5.82 -13.93
N MET A 82 -2.15 4.60 -13.37
CA MET A 82 -2.70 3.43 -14.06
C MET A 82 -3.20 2.39 -13.06
N CYS A 83 -4.15 1.54 -13.46
CA CYS A 83 -4.62 0.47 -12.58
C CYS A 83 -3.49 -0.53 -12.26
N TRP A 84 -3.59 -1.22 -11.12
CA TRP A 84 -2.55 -2.13 -10.65
C TRP A 84 -2.23 -3.25 -11.65
N ILE A 85 -3.26 -3.77 -12.32
CA ILE A 85 -3.16 -4.85 -13.29
C ILE A 85 -2.50 -4.40 -14.60
N GLU A 86 -2.59 -3.11 -14.91
CA GLU A 86 -1.98 -2.55 -16.11
C GLU A 86 -0.46 -2.65 -15.99
N ARG A 87 0.16 -3.06 -17.09
CA ARG A 87 1.61 -3.19 -17.19
C ARG A 87 2.07 -2.28 -18.30
N CYS A 88 3.06 -1.47 -17.99
CA CYS A 88 3.78 -0.77 -19.03
C CYS A 88 4.69 -1.78 -19.77
N GLN A 89 4.88 -1.58 -21.07
CA GLN A 89 5.69 -2.46 -21.93
C GLN A 89 6.69 -1.61 -22.72
N GLY A 90 7.87 -2.19 -23.00
CA GLY A 90 8.92 -1.56 -23.81
C GLY A 90 9.97 -0.80 -23.01
N THR A 91 10.75 0.02 -23.72
CA THR A 91 11.87 0.78 -23.17
C THR A 91 11.39 1.82 -22.16
N GLY A 92 12.00 1.85 -20.97
CA GLY A 92 11.61 2.77 -19.89
C GLY A 92 10.61 2.20 -18.88
N CYS A 93 10.24 0.93 -19.04
CA CYS A 93 9.53 0.16 -18.01
C CYS A 93 10.49 -0.61 -17.13
N ARG A 94 10.23 -0.60 -15.83
CA ARG A 94 10.97 -1.40 -14.86
C ARG A 94 10.05 -2.10 -13.88
N GLU A 95 10.48 -3.25 -13.41
CA GLU A 95 9.81 -3.97 -12.32
C GLU A 95 10.31 -3.42 -10.99
N VAL A 96 9.39 -3.04 -10.11
CA VAL A 96 9.69 -2.58 -8.75
C VAL A 96 8.79 -3.29 -7.74
N GLY A 97 9.31 -3.53 -6.54
CA GLY A 97 8.55 -4.12 -5.44
C GLY A 97 7.96 -3.06 -4.54
N PHE A 98 6.65 -2.90 -4.50
CA PHE A 98 5.98 -2.04 -3.54
C PHE A 98 5.96 -2.71 -2.16
N ASP A 99 6.07 -1.88 -1.13
CA ASP A 99 5.89 -2.26 0.27
C ASP A 99 4.48 -1.89 0.74
N GLU A 100 3.90 -2.71 1.63
CA GLU A 100 2.54 -2.54 2.12
C GLU A 100 2.52 -1.77 3.44
N VAL A 101 1.71 -0.71 3.50
CA VAL A 101 1.48 0.07 4.72
C VAL A 101 0.00 0.01 5.09
N ASN A 102 -0.28 -0.61 6.23
CA ASN A 102 -1.60 -0.60 6.82
C ASN A 102 -1.74 0.58 7.79
N VAL A 103 -2.49 1.59 7.35
CA VAL A 103 -2.76 2.83 8.08
C VAL A 103 -3.82 2.66 9.17
N GLY A 104 -4.58 1.56 9.20
CA GLY A 104 -5.66 1.40 10.18
C GLY A 104 -6.69 2.54 10.09
N ASN A 105 -7.23 2.95 11.24
CA ASN A 105 -8.27 3.98 11.32
C ASN A 105 -7.73 5.43 11.35
N PHE A 106 -6.44 5.65 11.07
CA PHE A 106 -5.87 7.01 11.12
C PHE A 106 -6.38 7.85 9.96
N GLN A 107 -7.01 8.99 10.25
CA GLN A 107 -7.48 9.93 9.23
C GLN A 107 -6.33 10.60 8.48
N ASN A 108 -5.21 10.86 9.17
CA ASN A 108 -4.01 11.48 8.63
C ASN A 108 -2.80 10.62 8.99
N TYR A 109 -2.25 9.91 8.01
CA TYR A 109 -1.06 9.09 8.21
C TYR A 109 0.12 9.69 7.47
N THR A 110 1.28 9.74 8.12
CA THR A 110 2.52 10.22 7.51
C THR A 110 3.53 9.09 7.51
N LEU A 111 3.92 8.65 6.32
CA LEU A 111 5.05 7.75 6.12
C LEU A 111 6.35 8.57 6.12
N THR A 112 7.26 8.26 7.02
CA THR A 112 8.57 8.92 7.08
C THR A 112 9.60 8.06 6.35
N LEU A 113 10.15 8.58 5.25
CA LEU A 113 11.26 7.97 4.54
C LEU A 113 12.56 8.38 5.22
N VAL A 114 13.26 7.40 5.77
CA VAL A 114 14.56 7.57 6.42
C VAL A 114 15.61 6.78 5.64
N GLU A 115 16.83 7.30 5.61
CA GLU A 115 17.97 6.63 5.02
C GLU A 115 18.30 5.43 5.93
N ALA A 116 17.95 4.25 5.47
CA ALA A 116 18.20 3.04 6.22
C ALA A 116 19.47 2.41 5.65
N ALA A 117 20.50 2.27 6.48
CA ALA A 117 21.50 1.23 6.30
C ALA A 117 20.77 -0.13 6.28
N GLY A 118 20.30 -0.54 5.10
CA GLY A 118 19.34 -1.62 4.92
C GLY A 118 17.94 -1.21 5.37
N ALA A 119 17.01 -1.00 4.41
CA ALA A 119 15.59 -0.76 4.65
C ALA A 119 15.00 -1.80 5.63
N ALA A 120 15.06 -1.49 6.92
CA ALA A 120 14.47 -2.28 7.97
C ALA A 120 12.96 -2.15 7.80
N LYS A 121 12.36 -3.27 7.37
CA LYS A 121 10.92 -3.50 7.28
C LYS A 121 10.19 -2.67 8.33
N SER A 122 9.34 -1.75 7.88
CA SER A 122 8.36 -1.08 8.74
C SER A 122 7.34 -2.12 9.19
N LYS A 123 7.77 -3.00 10.10
CA LYS A 123 6.89 -3.84 10.89
C LYS A 123 6.27 -2.93 11.92
N ASN A 124 5.24 -2.19 11.54
CA ASN A 124 4.17 -1.86 12.47
C ASN A 124 3.44 -3.16 12.84
N MET A 125 4.14 -4.01 13.59
CA MET A 125 3.61 -5.17 14.25
C MET A 125 2.73 -4.63 15.36
N ARG A 126 1.42 -4.51 15.10
CA ARG A 126 0.46 -4.40 16.20
C ARG A 126 0.70 -5.61 17.10
N ALA A 127 1.08 -5.31 18.34
CA ALA A 127 1.25 -6.31 19.38
C ALA A 127 0.03 -7.23 19.42
N PRO A 128 0.20 -8.56 19.47
CA PRO A 128 -0.91 -9.44 19.76
C PRO A 128 -1.32 -9.19 21.21
N LYS A 129 -2.51 -8.60 21.43
CA LYS A 129 -3.15 -8.67 22.74
C LYS A 129 -3.40 -10.15 23.03
N LYS A 130 -2.63 -10.69 23.98
CA LYS A 130 -2.87 -12.01 24.58
C LYS A 130 -4.32 -12.04 25.08
N SER A 131 -5.16 -12.85 24.44
CA SER A 131 -6.48 -13.21 24.95
C SER A 131 -6.51 -14.73 25.04
N THR A 132 -6.36 -15.22 26.26
CA THR A 132 -6.53 -16.63 26.63
C THR A 132 -8.01 -16.96 26.51
N TRP A 133 -8.41 -17.65 25.45
CA TRP A 133 -9.80 -18.08 25.28
C TRP A 133 -9.98 -19.47 25.92
N LYS A 134 -10.64 -19.51 27.09
CA LYS A 134 -11.11 -20.75 27.71
C LYS A 134 -12.46 -21.15 27.12
N PHE A 135 -12.57 -22.41 26.73
CA PHE A 135 -13.73 -23.09 26.15
C PHE A 135 -15.02 -22.99 26.99
N LYS A 136 -16.18 -22.85 26.34
CA LYS A 136 -17.43 -23.53 26.73
C LYS A 136 -18.23 -23.92 25.48
N LEU A 137 -18.48 -25.22 25.31
CA LEU A 137 -19.47 -25.77 24.39
C LEU A 137 -20.87 -25.35 24.87
N GLY A 138 -21.59 -24.59 24.06
CA GLY A 138 -23.00 -24.29 24.25
C GLY A 138 -23.78 -24.62 22.99
N LYS A 139 -24.65 -25.63 23.06
CA LYS A 139 -25.62 -25.99 22.01
C LYS A 139 -26.63 -24.85 21.83
N ALA A 140 -26.83 -24.34 20.61
CA ALA A 140 -28.08 -23.66 20.25
C ALA A 140 -28.28 -23.52 18.72
N SER A 141 -29.20 -24.33 18.22
CA SER A 141 -30.27 -24.05 17.24
C SER A 141 -29.98 -23.19 15.99
N LEU A 142 -29.99 -23.85 14.84
CA LEU A 142 -30.11 -23.28 13.50
C LEU A 142 -31.45 -22.53 13.34
N ARG A 143 -31.39 -21.21 13.12
CA ARG A 143 -32.42 -20.49 12.34
C ARG A 143 -31.74 -19.70 11.24
N LYS A 144 -31.95 -20.15 10.00
CA LYS A 144 -31.56 -19.44 8.78
C LYS A 144 -32.63 -18.39 8.48
N THR A 145 -32.22 -17.12 8.38
CA THR A 145 -32.95 -16.09 7.63
C THR A 145 -32.07 -15.64 6.47
N PRO A 146 -32.60 -15.56 5.23
CA PRO A 146 -31.81 -15.11 4.10
C PRO A 146 -31.87 -13.58 4.06
N VAL A 147 -30.81 -12.91 4.50
CA VAL A 147 -30.65 -11.47 4.22
C VAL A 147 -29.87 -11.33 2.91
N LYS A 148 -30.52 -10.69 1.96
CA LYS A 148 -30.07 -10.32 0.62
C LYS A 148 -28.75 -9.55 0.72
N LEU A 149 -27.64 -10.22 0.44
CA LEU A 149 -26.31 -9.60 0.42
C LEU A 149 -26.20 -8.74 -0.85
N GLY A 150 -26.49 -7.44 -0.72
CA GLY A 150 -26.09 -6.45 -1.71
C GLY A 150 -24.61 -6.64 -2.03
N LYS A 151 -24.27 -6.72 -3.32
CA LYS A 151 -22.90 -6.92 -3.80
C LYS A 151 -22.03 -5.75 -3.33
N LEU A 152 -21.43 -5.86 -2.14
CA LEU A 152 -20.17 -5.20 -1.83
C LEU A 152 -19.18 -5.73 -2.87
N GLY A 153 -18.82 -4.90 -3.85
CA GLY A 153 -17.79 -5.23 -4.83
C GLY A 153 -16.58 -5.77 -4.06
N LYS A 154 -16.24 -7.05 -4.28
CA LYS A 154 -15.18 -7.71 -3.52
C LYS A 154 -13.87 -6.96 -3.82
N VAL A 155 -13.34 -6.28 -2.81
CA VAL A 155 -12.02 -5.66 -2.87
C VAL A 155 -11.00 -6.73 -3.27
N ARG A 156 -10.28 -6.51 -4.37
CA ARG A 156 -9.21 -7.40 -4.82
C ARG A 156 -7.88 -6.70 -4.65
N LYS A 157 -7.04 -7.22 -3.75
CA LYS A 157 -5.73 -6.67 -3.43
C LYS A 157 -4.65 -7.13 -4.44
N PRO A 158 -3.55 -6.36 -4.58
CA PRO A 158 -2.33 -6.80 -5.20
C PRO A 158 -1.86 -8.18 -4.72
N ARG A 159 -1.24 -8.95 -5.61
CA ARG A 159 -0.66 -10.25 -5.25
C ARG A 159 0.72 -10.08 -4.65
N TYR A 160 0.95 -10.76 -3.53
CA TYR A 160 2.27 -10.93 -2.94
C TYR A 160 3.17 -11.74 -3.88
N GLY A 161 4.30 -11.17 -4.28
CA GLY A 161 5.31 -11.84 -5.07
C GLY A 161 6.44 -12.28 -4.14
N LYS A 162 6.46 -13.57 -3.80
CA LYS A 162 7.58 -14.14 -3.03
C LYS A 162 8.84 -14.04 -3.89
N ARG A 163 9.76 -13.12 -3.57
CA ARG A 163 11.09 -13.09 -4.20
C ARG A 163 11.74 -14.45 -3.94
N ARG A 164 12.05 -15.19 -5.01
CA ARG A 164 12.81 -16.46 -4.95
C ARG A 164 14.25 -16.17 -4.58
#